data_AF-A0A6A8LVT6-F1
#
_entry.id   AF-A0A6A8LVT6-F1
#
_cell.length_a   1.000
_cell.length_b   1.000
_cell.length_c   1.000
_cell.angle_alpha   90.00
_cell.angle_beta   90.00
_cell.angle_gamma   90.00
#
_symmetry.space_group_name_H-M   'P 1'
#
loop_
_entity.id
_entity.type
_entity.pdbx_description
1 polymer ?
#
loop_
_entity_poly.entity_id
_entity_poly.type
_entity_poly.pdbx_seq_one_letter_code
_entity_poly.pdbx_strand_id
1 'polypeptide(L)'
;NPFLTQGYEIAKKGFRVILPDALYHGDRQEGDVKGHVLEFWKIVLNSVKEFPTLVDYYRENVGIKDGFVGVSGLSMGGITTNALMTTYPWINAGVCLMGSPKPVKFAKKLV
;
A
#
# COMPACT_ATOMS: atom_id res chain seq x y z
N ASN A 1 -12.52 -7.80 4.15
CA ASN A 1 -11.47 -6.75 4.04
C ASN A 1 -12.05 -5.43 4.59
N PRO A 2 -11.50 -4.88 5.71
CA PRO A 2 -12.05 -3.70 6.39
C PRO A 2 -11.89 -2.39 5.59
N PHE A 3 -11.19 -2.41 4.45
CA PHE A 3 -10.94 -1.25 3.59
C PHE A 3 -11.91 -1.13 2.41
N LEU A 4 -12.82 -2.09 2.25
CA LEU A 4 -13.80 -2.10 1.15
C LEU A 4 -14.69 -0.86 1.17
N THR A 5 -15.12 -0.42 2.35
CA THR A 5 -16.00 0.76 2.49
C THR A 5 -15.31 2.02 1.96
N GLN A 6 -14.07 2.27 2.38
CA GLN A 6 -13.31 3.45 1.95
C GLN A 6 -13.01 3.38 0.45
N GLY A 7 -12.61 2.20 -0.05
CA GLY A 7 -12.37 2.02 -1.48
C GLY A 7 -13.62 2.25 -2.31
N TYR A 8 -14.77 1.75 -1.85
CA TYR A 8 -16.05 1.95 -2.51
C TYR A 8 -16.50 3.42 -2.54
N GLU A 9 -16.33 4.14 -1.43
CA GLU A 9 -16.67 5.58 -1.39
C GLU A 9 -15.77 6.42 -2.31
N ILE A 10 -14.49 6.07 -2.45
CA ILE A 10 -13.59 6.71 -3.42
C ILE A 10 -14.02 6.35 -4.85
N ALA A 11 -14.39 5.10 -5.12
CA ALA A 11 -14.86 4.67 -6.43
C ALA A 11 -16.13 5.41 -6.87
N LYS A 12 -17.08 5.65 -5.94
CA LYS A 12 -18.29 6.46 -6.18
C LYS A 12 -17.99 7.90 -6.60
N LYS A 13 -16.80 8.42 -6.33
CA LYS A 13 -16.34 9.75 -6.78
C LYS A 13 -15.73 9.73 -8.19
N GLY A 14 -15.79 8.59 -8.89
CA GLY A 14 -15.32 8.45 -10.28
C GLY A 14 -13.86 8.01 -10.41
N PHE A 15 -13.22 7.58 -9.32
CA PHE A 15 -11.87 7.03 -9.36
C PHE A 15 -11.89 5.53 -9.64
N ARG A 16 -10.86 5.04 -10.34
CA ARG A 16 -10.52 3.62 -10.32
C ARG A 16 -9.80 3.31 -9.01
N VAL A 17 -10.31 2.34 -8.26
CA VAL A 17 -9.75 1.96 -6.95
C VAL A 17 -9.31 0.51 -6.98
N ILE A 18 -8.05 0.29 -6.61
CA ILE A 18 -7.44 -1.04 -6.49
C ILE A 18 -7.10 -1.27 -5.02
N LEU A 19 -7.48 -2.43 -4.48
CA LEU A 19 -7.22 -2.83 -3.10
C LEU A 19 -6.40 -4.12 -3.11
N PRO A 20 -5.07 -4.05 -3.33
CA PRO A 20 -4.24 -5.24 -3.32
C PRO A 20 -4.10 -5.77 -1.89
N ASP A 21 -4.14 -7.09 -1.74
CA ASP A 21 -3.78 -7.73 -0.48
C ASP A 21 -2.27 -7.65 -0.26
N ALA A 22 -1.87 -7.26 0.95
CA ALA A 22 -0.46 -7.26 1.34
C ALA A 22 0.05 -8.70 1.46
N LEU A 23 1.36 -8.90 1.35
CA LEU A 23 1.98 -10.20 1.60
C LEU A 23 1.52 -10.75 2.97
N TYR A 24 1.15 -12.03 3.03
CA TYR A 24 0.64 -12.72 4.23
C TYR A 24 -0.74 -12.26 4.72
N HIS A 25 -1.47 -11.46 3.96
CA HIS A 25 -2.81 -10.96 4.31
C HIS A 25 -3.84 -11.34 3.26
N GLY A 26 -5.11 -11.40 3.66
CA GLY A 26 -6.23 -11.65 2.75
C GLY A 26 -6.03 -12.96 1.98
N ASP A 27 -6.14 -12.90 0.66
CA ASP A 27 -5.98 -14.06 -0.22
C ASP A 27 -4.51 -14.53 -0.30
N ARG A 28 -3.56 -13.74 0.21
CA ARG A 28 -2.12 -14.07 0.28
C ARG A 28 -1.70 -14.62 1.65
N GLN A 29 -2.65 -14.97 2.51
CA GLN A 29 -2.35 -15.47 3.84
C GLN A 29 -1.70 -16.87 3.80
N GLU A 30 -0.54 -17.03 4.43
CA GLU A 30 0.21 -18.28 4.48
C GLU A 30 0.82 -18.50 5.86
N GLY A 31 0.26 -19.38 6.69
CA GLY A 31 0.76 -19.66 8.03
C GLY A 31 0.14 -18.80 9.14
N ASP A 32 0.79 -18.76 10.31
CA ASP A 32 0.30 -18.03 11.49
C ASP A 32 0.75 -16.56 11.47
N VAL A 33 -0.22 -15.67 11.69
CA VAL A 33 -0.04 -14.21 11.82
C VAL A 33 1.05 -13.84 12.80
N LYS A 34 1.22 -14.61 13.89
CA LYS A 34 2.28 -14.34 14.88
C LYS A 34 3.68 -14.42 14.29
N GLY A 35 3.92 -15.33 13.35
CA GLY A 35 5.21 -15.45 12.65
C GLY A 35 5.49 -14.23 11.77
N HIS A 36 4.46 -13.69 11.13
CA HIS A 36 4.61 -12.59 10.17
C HIS A 36 4.88 -11.23 10.81
N VAL A 37 4.66 -11.06 12.12
CA VAL A 37 5.00 -9.81 12.82
C VAL A 37 6.50 -9.54 12.73
N LEU A 38 7.34 -10.58 12.79
CA LEU A 38 8.79 -10.45 12.59
C LEU A 38 9.16 -10.13 11.12
N GLU A 39 8.26 -10.44 10.18
CA GLU A 39 8.39 -10.15 8.76
C GLU A 39 7.76 -8.80 8.37
N PHE A 40 7.41 -7.94 9.32
CA PHE A 40 6.75 -6.66 9.08
C PHE A 40 7.40 -5.84 7.94
N TRP A 41 8.72 -5.70 7.96
CA TRP A 41 9.43 -4.94 6.92
C TRP A 41 9.44 -5.64 5.56
N LYS A 42 9.42 -6.97 5.53
CA LYS A 42 9.28 -7.75 4.30
C LYS A 42 7.94 -7.49 3.64
N ILE A 43 6.86 -7.42 4.42
CA ILE A 43 5.51 -7.10 3.93
C ILE A 43 5.49 -5.69 3.31
N VAL A 44 5.98 -4.68 4.05
CA VAL A 44 6.04 -3.28 3.56
C VAL A 44 6.87 -3.17 2.28
N LEU A 45 8.09 -3.74 2.27
CA LEU A 45 8.99 -3.69 1.13
C LEU A 45 8.45 -4.45 -0.09
N ASN A 46 7.73 -5.55 0.14
CA ASN A 46 7.07 -6.28 -0.95
C ASN A 46 6.02 -5.40 -1.63
N SER A 47 5.15 -4.73 -0.87
CA SER A 47 4.16 -3.80 -1.44
C SER A 47 4.82 -2.64 -2.19
N VAL A 48 5.91 -2.07 -1.66
CA VAL A 48 6.65 -1.00 -2.35
C VAL A 48 7.24 -1.49 -3.67
N LYS A 49 7.80 -2.69 -3.72
CA LYS A 49 8.40 -3.26 -4.94
C LYS A 49 7.37 -3.69 -5.98
N GLU A 50 6.22 -4.21 -5.55
CA GLU A 50 5.15 -4.68 -6.43
C GLU A 50 4.35 -3.53 -7.06
N PHE A 51 4.26 -2.39 -6.37
CA PHE A 51 3.41 -1.26 -6.77
C PHE A 51 3.56 -0.80 -8.24
N PRO A 52 4.78 -0.63 -8.80
CA PRO A 52 4.93 -0.24 -10.20
C PRO A 52 4.26 -1.21 -11.17
N THR A 53 4.37 -2.53 -10.93
CA THR A 53 3.75 -3.56 -11.77
C THR A 53 2.24 -3.39 -11.85
N LEU A 54 1.58 -3.04 -10.75
CA LEU A 54 0.14 -2.77 -10.73
C LEU A 54 -0.21 -1.54 -11.57
N VAL A 55 0.57 -0.47 -11.43
CA VAL A 55 0.36 0.78 -12.18
C VAL A 55 0.62 0.58 -13.67
N ASP A 56 1.68 -0.13 -14.02
CA ASP A 56 2.06 -0.41 -15.42
C ASP A 56 1.00 -1.27 -16.10
N TYR A 57 0.45 -2.27 -15.41
CA TYR A 57 -0.68 -3.04 -15.93
C TYR A 57 -1.85 -2.14 -16.36
N TYR A 58 -2.28 -1.19 -15.51
CA TYR A 58 -3.36 -0.29 -15.90
C TYR A 58 -2.94 0.73 -16.95
N ARG A 59 -1.70 1.21 -16.92
CA ARG A 59 -1.15 2.14 -17.90
C ARG A 59 -1.17 1.53 -19.31
N GLU A 60 -0.76 0.27 -19.43
CA GLU A 60 -0.61 -0.43 -20.72
C GLU A 60 -1.93 -0.99 -21.26
N ASN A 61 -2.82 -1.48 -20.39
CA ASN A 61 -4.00 -2.22 -20.82
C ASN A 61 -5.30 -1.41 -20.80
N VAL A 62 -5.37 -0.32 -20.03
CA VAL A 62 -6.63 0.42 -19.81
C VAL A 62 -6.47 1.94 -19.91
N GLY A 63 -5.28 2.47 -19.61
CA GLY A 63 -4.99 3.89 -19.49
C GLY A 63 -5.21 4.44 -18.08
N ILE A 64 -4.42 5.47 -17.76
CA ILE A 64 -4.50 6.26 -16.52
C ILE A 64 -4.74 7.71 -16.93
N LYS A 65 -5.89 8.26 -16.53
CA LYS A 65 -6.28 9.63 -16.86
C LYS A 65 -5.21 10.61 -16.35
N ASP A 66 -4.67 11.44 -17.25
CA ASP A 66 -3.65 12.45 -16.98
C ASP A 66 -2.38 11.91 -16.29
N GLY A 67 -2.15 10.59 -16.36
CA GLY A 67 -1.09 9.92 -15.60
C GLY A 67 -1.28 9.99 -14.07
N PHE A 68 -2.46 10.39 -13.59
CA PHE A 68 -2.70 10.65 -12.18
C PHE A 68 -2.81 9.35 -11.36
N VAL A 69 -1.90 9.17 -10.40
CA VAL A 69 -1.86 8.04 -9.48
C VAL A 69 -1.84 8.56 -8.04
N GLY A 70 -2.78 8.06 -7.23
CA GLY A 70 -2.84 8.31 -5.79
C GLY A 70 -2.68 7.03 -4.97
N VAL A 71 -2.08 7.14 -3.79
CA VAL A 71 -1.90 6.02 -2.86
C VAL A 71 -2.44 6.37 -1.47
N SER A 72 -3.00 5.39 -0.77
CA SER A 72 -3.55 5.58 0.58
C SER A 72 -3.45 4.30 1.39
N GLY A 73 -3.36 4.43 2.72
CA GLY A 73 -3.30 3.27 3.60
C GLY A 73 -3.43 3.60 5.09
N LEU A 74 -3.87 2.62 5.87
CA LEU A 74 -4.06 2.68 7.32
C LEU A 74 -2.99 1.89 8.08
N SER A 75 -2.46 2.44 9.17
CA SER A 75 -1.49 1.76 10.05
C SER A 75 -0.25 1.29 9.29
N MET A 76 -0.02 -0.01 9.14
CA MET A 76 1.01 -0.58 8.26
C MET A 76 0.86 -0.04 6.83
N GLY A 77 -0.36 0.02 6.29
CA GLY A 77 -0.62 0.60 4.97
C GLY A 77 -0.24 2.08 4.91
N GLY A 78 -0.39 2.83 6.00
CA GLY A 78 0.05 4.23 6.05
C GLY A 78 1.59 4.36 6.03
N ILE A 79 2.30 3.43 6.67
CA ILE A 79 3.77 3.32 6.56
C ILE A 79 4.15 3.01 5.11
N THR A 80 3.45 2.08 4.45
CA THR A 80 3.63 1.77 3.03
C THR A 80 3.37 2.97 2.13
N THR A 81 2.29 3.74 2.36
CA THR A 81 2.01 5.00 1.63
C THR A 81 3.19 5.97 1.71
N ASN A 82 3.74 6.20 2.91
CA ASN A 82 4.90 7.08 3.07
C ASN A 82 6.14 6.57 2.32
N ALA A 83 6.38 5.25 2.37
CA ALA A 83 7.48 4.61 1.66
C ALA A 83 7.32 4.73 0.14
N LEU A 84 6.11 4.51 -0.39
CA LEU A 84 5.78 4.66 -1.81
C LEU A 84 6.05 6.09 -2.29
N MET A 85 5.51 7.08 -1.58
CA MET A 85 5.69 8.51 -1.92
C MET A 85 7.16 8.94 -1.89
N THR A 86 7.96 8.35 -1.02
CA THR A 86 9.41 8.62 -0.94
C THR A 86 10.19 7.93 -2.06
N THR A 87 9.74 6.74 -2.49
CA THR A 87 10.44 5.90 -3.47
C THR A 87 10.11 6.29 -4.91
N TYR A 88 8.87 6.71 -5.16
CA TYR A 88 8.34 6.94 -6.51
C TYR A 88 7.83 8.39 -6.65
N PRO A 89 8.68 9.32 -7.16
CA PRO A 89 8.34 10.74 -7.23
C PRO A 89 7.22 11.06 -8.23
N TRP A 90 6.81 10.09 -9.07
CA TRP A 90 5.71 10.23 -10.01
C TRP A 90 4.32 10.02 -9.39
N ILE A 91 4.23 9.63 -8.11
CA ILE A 91 2.94 9.53 -7.41
C ILE A 91 2.42 10.94 -7.10
N ASN A 92 1.18 11.23 -7.48
CA ASN A 92 0.61 12.57 -7.42
C ASN A 92 0.00 12.92 -6.05
N ALA A 93 -0.51 11.92 -5.32
CA ALA A 93 -1.16 12.14 -4.04
C ALA A 93 -0.96 10.96 -3.08
N GLY A 94 -0.74 11.27 -1.80
CA GLY A 94 -0.58 10.28 -0.74
C GLY A 94 -1.45 10.61 0.46
N VAL A 95 -2.18 9.62 0.99
CA VAL A 95 -2.94 9.75 2.24
C VAL A 95 -2.44 8.72 3.26
N CYS A 96 -1.77 9.19 4.30
CA CYS A 96 -1.30 8.36 5.40
C CYS A 96 -2.29 8.42 6.57
N LEU A 97 -3.02 7.33 6.80
CA LEU A 97 -3.93 7.19 7.94
C LEU A 97 -3.21 6.42 9.06
N MET A 98 -2.92 7.08 10.17
CA MET A 98 -2.33 6.44 11.36
C MET A 98 -1.01 5.66 11.10
N GLY A 99 -0.28 5.97 10.02
CA GLY A 99 1.05 5.43 9.75
C GLY A 99 2.15 6.35 10.26
N SER A 100 3.22 5.79 10.83
CA SER A 100 4.36 6.56 11.33
C SER A 100 5.58 6.44 10.39
N PRO A 101 6.06 7.52 9.76
CA PRO A 101 7.23 7.50 8.87
C PRO A 101 8.55 7.49 9.65
N LYS A 102 8.71 6.57 10.61
CA LYS A 102 9.90 6.49 11.49
C LYS A 102 10.47 5.06 11.51
N PRO A 103 10.91 4.52 10.35
CA PRO A 103 11.26 3.11 10.23
C PRO A 103 12.41 2.69 11.17
N VAL A 104 13.47 3.51 11.27
CA VAL A 104 14.61 3.22 12.16
C VAL A 104 14.19 3.18 13.64
N LYS A 105 13.35 4.14 14.08
CA LYS A 105 12.87 4.18 15.47
C LYS A 105 11.94 3.01 15.77
N PHE A 106 11.15 2.58 14.80
CA PHE A 106 10.28 1.40 14.94
C PHE A 106 11.09 0.11 15.00
N ALA A 107 12.05 -0.08 14.09
CA ALA A 107 12.93 -1.24 14.08
C ALA A 107 13.69 -1.41 15.40
N LYS A 108 14.18 -0.32 16.00
CA LYS A 108 14.83 -0.33 17.32
C LYS A 108 13.93 -0.76 18.48
N LYS A 109 12.60 -0.76 18.32
CA LYS A 109 11.65 -1.24 19.33
C LYS A 109 11.27 -2.71 19.15
N LEU A 110 11.62 -3.31 18.02
CA LEU A 110 11.32 -4.72 17.71
C LEU A 110 12.45 -5.67 18.16
N VAL A 111 13.55 -5.13 18.68
CA VAL A 111 14.72 -5.83 19.22
C VAL A 111 14.82 -5.64 20.72
#